data_AF-A0AAJ5YV19-F1
#
_entry.id   AF-A0AAJ5YV19-F1
#
_cell.length_a   1.000
_cell.length_b   1.000
_cell.length_c   1.000
_cell.angle_alpha   90.00
_cell.angle_beta   90.00
_cell.angle_gamma   90.00
#
_symmetry.space_group_name_H-M   'P 1'
#
loop_
_entity.id
_entity.type
_entity.pdbx_description
1 polymer ?
#
loop_
_entity_poly.entity_id
_entity_poly.type
_entity_poly.pdbx_seq_one_letter_code
_entity_poly.pdbx_strand_id
1 'polypeptide(L)'
;MGDRATLLEMGFDHERVEYALAVTNSTGLQAALDHLEAHQDEPLPANWKEEVAQKAQASSTTAAQENLSDTPQESAKVFRDMDLAMYHADKSGHDDFEESSEEIKPLTEEEKANLRARMQEKRAKQASKDAEERRANELIRRKAGQDAVQAREELEKKERIKDAERKRREKQEDIAAKARVKAQIEEDKKRRAEKAAKEKALREGEPLPGAVPTDGPPTKSSAIQASTANESRLRVRAPGGAWTGTLPSTATLLDVQNAVLKDGKGGDATRLQFSTTFPRHIFTADEQAKSLRELGLVPSAALESAKSD
;
A
#
# COMPACT_ATOMS: atom_id res chain seq x y z
N MET A 1 -4.81 6.24 -22.93
CA MET A 1 -5.54 5.79 -21.73
C MET A 1 -5.85 7.03 -20.91
N GLY A 2 -7.11 7.24 -20.53
CA GLY A 2 -7.46 8.37 -19.65
C GLY A 2 -7.21 8.00 -18.19
N ASP A 3 -6.87 8.98 -17.35
CA ASP A 3 -6.50 8.76 -15.94
C ASP A 3 -7.55 7.95 -15.18
N ARG A 4 -8.83 8.20 -15.45
CA ARG A 4 -9.96 7.42 -14.94
C ARG A 4 -9.87 5.93 -15.27
N ALA A 5 -9.53 5.58 -16.49
CA ALA A 5 -9.47 4.18 -16.93
C ALA A 5 -8.33 3.45 -16.23
N THR A 6 -7.17 4.11 -16.08
CA THR A 6 -6.02 3.57 -15.36
C THR A 6 -6.34 3.32 -13.89
N LEU A 7 -7.03 4.24 -13.23
CA LEU A 7 -7.43 4.09 -11.81
C LEU A 7 -8.46 2.97 -11.61
N LEU A 8 -9.40 2.80 -12.54
CA LEU A 8 -10.35 1.68 -12.50
C LEU A 8 -9.64 0.33 -12.73
N GLU A 9 -8.64 0.28 -13.62
CA GLU A 9 -7.82 -0.91 -13.88
C GLU A 9 -6.95 -1.29 -12.66
N MET A 10 -6.51 -0.30 -11.88
CA MET A 10 -5.82 -0.49 -10.60
C MET A 10 -6.74 -1.02 -9.48
N GLY A 11 -8.05 -1.11 -9.72
CA GLY A 11 -9.02 -1.69 -8.78
C GLY A 11 -9.62 -0.70 -7.78
N PHE A 12 -9.50 0.60 -8.02
CA PHE A 12 -10.16 1.61 -7.18
C PHE A 12 -11.67 1.70 -7.48
N ASP A 13 -12.45 2.01 -6.44
CA ASP A 13 -13.90 2.16 -6.56
C ASP A 13 -14.27 3.32 -7.49
N HIS A 14 -15.29 3.12 -8.33
CA HIS A 14 -15.69 4.05 -9.37
C HIS A 14 -16.09 5.43 -8.82
N GLU A 15 -16.82 5.46 -7.70
CA GLU A 15 -17.28 6.72 -7.12
C GLU A 15 -16.12 7.49 -6.46
N ARG A 16 -15.15 6.78 -5.89
CA ARG A 16 -13.93 7.38 -5.33
C ARG A 16 -13.03 7.96 -6.40
N VAL A 17 -12.90 7.27 -7.53
CA VAL A 17 -12.11 7.75 -8.68
C VAL A 17 -12.71 9.02 -9.26
N GLU A 18 -14.04 9.09 -9.41
CA GLU A 18 -14.71 10.31 -9.87
C GLU A 18 -14.55 11.45 -8.85
N TYR A 19 -14.66 11.18 -7.55
CA TYR A 19 -14.40 12.17 -6.50
C TYR A 19 -12.97 12.70 -6.54
N ALA A 20 -11.98 11.82 -6.59
CA ALA A 20 -10.58 12.20 -6.61
C ALA A 20 -10.22 13.03 -7.86
N LEU A 21 -10.72 12.64 -9.03
CA LEU A 21 -10.50 13.40 -10.28
C LEU A 21 -11.18 14.77 -10.25
N ALA A 22 -12.35 14.86 -9.61
CA ALA A 22 -13.10 16.10 -9.49
C ALA A 22 -12.44 17.06 -8.46
N VAL A 23 -11.93 16.55 -7.34
CA VAL A 23 -11.19 17.37 -6.34
C VAL A 23 -9.85 17.85 -6.89
N THR A 24 -9.18 17.01 -7.68
CA THR A 24 -7.86 17.31 -8.27
C THR A 24 -7.95 18.05 -9.60
N ASN A 25 -9.15 18.46 -10.07
CA ASN A 25 -9.36 19.16 -11.34
C ASN A 25 -8.70 18.48 -12.55
N SER A 26 -8.59 17.14 -12.56
CA SER A 26 -7.86 16.40 -13.60
C SER A 26 -6.40 16.87 -13.80
N THR A 27 -5.70 17.26 -12.72
CA THR A 27 -4.28 17.72 -12.77
C THR A 27 -3.28 16.57 -13.09
N GLY A 28 -3.78 15.36 -13.34
CA GLY A 28 -3.04 14.19 -13.78
C GLY A 28 -3.22 12.98 -12.86
N LEU A 29 -2.89 11.80 -13.39
CA LEU A 29 -3.03 10.50 -12.70
C LEU A 29 -2.40 10.46 -11.30
N GLN A 30 -1.19 11.02 -11.14
CA GLN A 30 -0.47 10.97 -9.87
C GLN A 30 -1.18 11.76 -8.75
N ALA A 31 -1.72 12.94 -9.08
CA ALA A 31 -2.47 13.74 -8.10
C ALA A 31 -3.75 13.02 -7.64
N ALA A 32 -4.43 12.33 -8.57
CA ALA A 32 -5.59 11.52 -8.25
C ALA A 32 -5.24 10.29 -7.41
N LEU A 33 -4.10 9.64 -7.67
CA LEU A 33 -3.59 8.53 -6.86
C LEU A 33 -3.25 8.95 -5.44
N ASP A 34 -2.49 10.05 -5.26
CA ASP A 34 -2.10 10.55 -3.94
C ASP A 34 -3.35 10.90 -3.09
N HIS A 35 -4.39 11.46 -3.72
CA HIS A 35 -5.66 11.75 -3.06
C HIS A 35 -6.46 10.47 -2.71
N LEU A 36 -6.46 9.48 -3.60
CA LEU A 36 -7.12 8.19 -3.35
C LEU A 36 -6.46 7.42 -2.21
N GLU A 37 -5.13 7.47 -2.12
CA GLU A 37 -4.35 6.82 -1.06
C GLU A 37 -4.56 7.53 0.29
N ALA A 38 -4.57 8.86 0.31
CA ALA A 38 -4.77 9.63 1.54
C ALA A 38 -6.19 9.49 2.12
N HIS A 39 -7.21 9.31 1.28
CA HIS A 39 -8.62 9.25 1.68
C HIS A 39 -9.25 7.86 1.48
N GLN A 40 -8.43 6.80 1.45
CA GLN A 40 -8.90 5.43 1.21
C GLN A 40 -9.84 4.92 2.32
N ASP A 41 -9.53 5.27 3.57
CA ASP A 41 -10.25 4.80 4.76
C ASP A 41 -11.40 5.73 5.17
N GLU A 42 -11.52 6.90 4.56
CA GLU A 42 -12.58 7.85 4.86
C GLU A 42 -13.85 7.51 4.07
N PRO A 43 -15.04 7.51 4.71
CA PRO A 43 -16.29 7.30 4.00
C PRO A 43 -16.53 8.44 3.01
N LEU A 44 -16.93 8.09 1.79
CA LEU A 44 -17.32 9.09 0.78
C LEU A 44 -18.45 9.96 1.33
N PRO A 45 -18.33 11.30 1.29
CA PRO A 45 -19.43 12.17 1.68
C PRO A 45 -20.61 11.97 0.73
N ALA A 46 -21.81 11.78 1.28
CA ALA A 46 -23.02 11.47 0.48
C ALA A 46 -23.33 12.52 -0.60
N ASN A 47 -22.91 13.78 -0.39
CA ASN A 47 -23.14 14.90 -1.29
C ASN A 47 -21.84 15.41 -1.95
N TRP A 48 -20.84 14.54 -2.13
CA TRP A 48 -19.55 14.94 -2.70
C TRP A 48 -19.67 15.59 -4.09
N LYS A 49 -20.67 15.17 -4.89
CA LYS A 49 -20.94 15.75 -6.21
C LYS A 49 -21.35 17.23 -6.13
N GLU A 50 -22.10 17.59 -5.09
CA GLU A 50 -22.54 18.98 -4.86
C GLU A 50 -21.39 19.82 -4.27
N GLU A 51 -20.61 19.24 -3.36
CA GLU A 51 -19.47 19.91 -2.73
C GLU A 51 -18.37 20.24 -3.75
N VAL A 52 -18.06 19.30 -4.64
CA VAL A 52 -17.09 19.54 -5.71
C VAL A 52 -17.64 20.49 -6.78
N ALA A 53 -18.94 20.43 -7.09
CA ALA A 53 -19.58 21.41 -7.97
C ALA A 53 -19.55 22.84 -7.39
N GLN A 54 -19.76 22.99 -6.07
CA GLN A 54 -19.62 24.26 -5.37
C GLN A 54 -18.16 24.73 -5.33
N LYS A 55 -17.18 23.83 -5.18
CA LYS A 55 -15.75 24.17 -5.21
C LYS A 55 -15.27 24.53 -6.62
N ALA A 56 -15.84 23.91 -7.66
CA ALA A 56 -15.63 24.28 -9.05
C ALA A 56 -16.27 25.65 -9.38
N GLN A 57 -17.47 25.93 -8.87
CA GLN A 57 -18.09 27.26 -8.95
C GLN A 57 -17.30 28.32 -8.18
N ALA A 58 -16.81 28.02 -6.98
CA ALA A 58 -15.95 28.89 -6.17
C ALA A 58 -14.60 29.17 -6.86
N SER A 59 -14.03 28.18 -7.54
CA SER A 59 -12.82 28.36 -8.34
C SER A 59 -13.07 29.24 -9.58
N SER A 60 -14.29 29.20 -10.14
CA SER A 60 -14.72 30.13 -11.19
C SER A 60 -15.10 31.53 -10.67
N THR A 61 -15.44 31.67 -9.38
CA THR A 61 -15.73 32.98 -8.75
C THR A 61 -14.48 33.62 -8.13
N THR A 62 -13.43 32.87 -7.77
CA THR A 62 -12.20 33.45 -7.19
C THR A 62 -11.32 34.11 -8.25
N ALA A 63 -11.47 33.76 -9.53
CA ALA A 63 -10.91 34.53 -10.64
C ALA A 63 -11.73 35.78 -11.01
N ALA A 64 -12.94 35.94 -10.45
CA ALA A 64 -13.89 36.99 -10.80
C ALA A 64 -14.35 37.88 -9.62
N GLN A 65 -13.87 37.64 -8.39
CA GLN A 65 -14.24 38.41 -7.18
C GLN A 65 -13.04 39.06 -6.49
N GLU A 66 -12.26 39.86 -7.21
CA GLU A 66 -11.62 41.05 -6.62
C GLU A 66 -12.07 42.37 -7.28
N ASN A 67 -13.11 42.35 -8.12
CA ASN A 67 -13.74 43.56 -8.64
C ASN A 67 -15.27 43.41 -8.69
N LEU A 68 -15.89 42.98 -7.59
CA LEU A 68 -17.35 43.13 -7.43
C LEU A 68 -17.66 44.43 -6.68
N SER A 69 -17.32 45.54 -7.32
CA SER A 69 -18.04 46.80 -7.17
C SER A 69 -18.41 47.29 -8.56
N ASP A 70 -19.07 46.41 -9.32
CA ASP A 70 -19.67 46.76 -10.59
C ASP A 70 -21.09 47.27 -10.32
N THR A 71 -21.16 48.51 -9.88
CA THR A 71 -22.29 49.36 -10.24
C THR A 71 -22.07 49.78 -11.69
N PRO A 72 -22.91 49.37 -12.65
CA PRO A 72 -22.85 49.87 -14.02
C PRO A 72 -23.37 51.32 -14.03
N GLN A 73 -22.53 52.24 -13.57
CA GLN A 73 -22.83 53.67 -13.54
C GLN A 73 -21.59 54.56 -13.66
N GLU A 74 -20.45 54.00 -14.09
CA GLU A 74 -19.18 54.75 -14.24
C GLU A 74 -18.45 54.46 -15.56
N SER A 75 -19.15 54.06 -16.62
CA SER A 75 -18.63 53.95 -17.99
C SER A 75 -18.45 55.34 -18.66
N ALA A 76 -17.77 56.25 -17.97
CA ALA A 76 -17.42 57.57 -18.47
C ALA A 76 -16.08 58.05 -17.89
N LYS A 77 -15.09 57.15 -17.78
CA LYS A 77 -13.71 57.54 -17.46
C LYS A 77 -12.99 57.95 -18.73
N VAL A 78 -12.85 59.26 -18.91
CA VAL A 78 -12.12 59.85 -20.03
C VAL A 78 -10.62 59.70 -19.77
N PHE A 79 -9.92 58.96 -20.63
CA PHE A 79 -8.47 58.80 -20.55
C PHE A 79 -7.76 59.91 -21.31
N ARG A 80 -6.61 60.33 -20.78
CA ARG A 80 -5.81 61.42 -21.36
C ARG A 80 -5.03 61.00 -22.60
N ASP A 81 -4.73 59.72 -22.73
CA ASP A 81 -3.89 59.16 -23.79
C ASP A 81 -4.31 57.73 -24.13
N MET A 82 -4.05 57.30 -25.36
CA MET A 82 -4.38 55.96 -25.88
C MET A 82 -3.67 54.87 -25.07
N ASP A 83 -2.45 55.12 -24.62
CA ASP A 83 -1.67 54.19 -23.79
C ASP A 83 -2.32 53.92 -22.42
N LEU A 84 -2.98 54.94 -21.85
CA LEU A 84 -3.68 54.80 -20.57
C LEU A 84 -5.00 54.06 -20.72
N ALA A 85 -5.67 54.25 -21.86
CA ALA A 85 -6.85 53.48 -22.25
C ALA A 85 -6.51 51.99 -22.45
N MET A 86 -5.41 51.68 -23.14
CA MET A 86 -4.93 50.29 -23.30
C MET A 86 -4.53 49.65 -21.96
N TYR A 87 -3.88 50.38 -21.05
CA TYR A 87 -3.56 49.85 -19.71
C TYR A 87 -4.82 49.57 -18.88
N HIS A 88 -5.87 50.37 -19.05
CA HIS A 88 -7.16 50.11 -18.41
C HIS A 88 -7.84 48.89 -19.05
N ALA A 89 -7.83 48.75 -20.38
CA ALA A 89 -8.33 47.57 -21.09
C ALA A 89 -7.68 46.27 -20.58
N ASP A 90 -6.35 46.24 -20.46
CA ASP A 90 -5.60 45.07 -19.99
C ASP A 90 -5.95 44.68 -18.54
N LYS A 91 -6.27 45.66 -17.69
CA LYS A 91 -6.64 45.42 -16.29
C LYS A 91 -8.12 45.14 -16.07
N SER A 92 -9.00 45.78 -16.84
CA SER A 92 -10.45 45.73 -16.63
C SER A 92 -11.18 44.87 -17.66
N GLY A 93 -10.51 44.41 -18.71
CA GLY A 93 -11.08 43.62 -19.81
C GLY A 93 -12.14 44.36 -20.62
N HIS A 94 -12.07 45.69 -20.71
CA HIS A 94 -13.04 46.50 -21.45
C HIS A 94 -12.41 47.07 -22.72
N ASP A 95 -12.93 46.64 -23.88
CA ASP A 95 -12.37 46.93 -25.22
C ASP A 95 -13.24 47.91 -26.05
N ASP A 96 -14.35 48.42 -25.50
CA ASP A 96 -15.24 49.36 -26.18
C ASP A 96 -14.80 50.81 -25.91
N PHE A 97 -14.05 51.39 -26.86
CA PHE A 97 -13.57 52.78 -26.77
C PHE A 97 -14.31 53.69 -27.76
N GLU A 98 -14.91 54.77 -27.24
CA GLU A 98 -15.41 55.90 -28.04
C GLU A 98 -14.44 57.09 -27.90
N GLU A 99 -13.91 57.58 -29.04
CA GLU A 99 -13.02 58.75 -29.06
C GLU A 99 -13.79 60.04 -28.70
N SER A 100 -13.73 60.45 -27.44
CA SER A 100 -14.28 61.74 -26.99
C SER A 100 -13.27 62.88 -27.16
N SER A 101 -13.67 63.95 -27.87
CA SER A 101 -12.85 65.13 -28.16
C SER A 101 -12.87 66.20 -27.04
N GLU A 102 -13.30 65.85 -25.83
CA GLU A 102 -13.36 66.78 -24.70
C GLU A 102 -11.98 66.91 -24.01
N GLU A 103 -11.34 68.07 -24.15
CA GLU A 103 -10.05 68.37 -23.51
C GLU A 103 -10.17 68.29 -21.97
N ILE A 104 -9.50 67.30 -21.38
CA ILE A 104 -9.51 67.07 -19.92
C ILE A 104 -8.93 68.29 -19.18
N LYS A 105 -9.77 68.87 -18.32
CA LYS A 105 -9.42 70.00 -17.44
C LYS A 105 -8.17 69.64 -16.60
N PRO A 106 -7.12 70.48 -16.59
CA PRO A 106 -5.91 70.17 -15.82
C PRO A 106 -6.21 70.11 -14.32
N LEU A 107 -5.74 69.03 -13.68
CA LEU A 107 -5.91 68.78 -12.24
C LEU A 107 -5.49 69.99 -11.39
N THR A 108 -6.31 70.35 -10.39
CA THR A 108 -6.01 71.46 -9.48
C THR A 108 -4.84 71.11 -8.54
N GLU A 109 -4.12 72.12 -8.02
CA GLU A 109 -2.92 71.88 -7.20
C GLU A 109 -3.19 71.06 -5.92
N GLU A 110 -4.39 71.19 -5.34
CA GLU A 110 -4.83 70.41 -4.18
C GLU A 110 -5.10 68.92 -4.50
N GLU A 111 -5.69 68.63 -5.65
CA GLU A 111 -5.94 67.24 -6.10
C GLU A 111 -4.62 66.53 -6.41
N LYS A 112 -3.66 67.26 -6.99
CA LYS A 112 -2.30 66.75 -7.24
C LYS A 112 -1.54 66.49 -5.95
N ALA A 113 -1.74 67.31 -4.92
CA ALA A 113 -1.18 67.09 -3.59
C ALA A 113 -1.80 65.85 -2.90
N ASN A 114 -3.12 65.69 -2.97
CA ASN A 114 -3.83 64.53 -2.40
C ASN A 114 -3.45 63.21 -3.12
N LEU A 115 -3.30 63.24 -4.45
CA LEU A 115 -2.83 62.08 -5.21
C LEU A 115 -1.40 61.69 -4.83
N ARG A 116 -0.50 62.66 -4.65
CA ARG A 116 0.86 62.41 -4.17
C ARG A 116 0.87 61.81 -2.76
N ALA A 117 0.04 62.33 -1.86
CA ALA A 117 -0.12 61.79 -0.51
C ALA A 117 -0.63 60.33 -0.54
N ARG A 118 -1.67 60.03 -1.33
CA ARG A 118 -2.17 58.66 -1.52
C ARG A 118 -1.13 57.71 -2.11
N MET A 119 -0.31 58.19 -3.05
CA MET A 119 0.78 57.38 -3.64
C MET A 119 1.91 57.12 -2.64
N GLN A 120 2.25 58.10 -1.80
CA GLN A 120 3.22 57.93 -0.72
C GLN A 120 2.71 56.93 0.34
N GLU A 121 1.43 57.01 0.70
CA GLU A 121 0.80 56.05 1.62
C GLU A 121 0.79 54.64 1.04
N LYS A 122 0.43 54.46 -0.25
CA LYS A 122 0.50 53.16 -0.94
C LYS A 122 1.92 52.61 -0.98
N ARG A 123 2.92 53.44 -1.28
CA ARG A 123 4.34 53.05 -1.27
C ARG A 123 4.81 52.67 0.13
N ALA A 124 4.39 53.39 1.17
CA ALA A 124 4.73 53.07 2.55
C ALA A 124 4.10 51.74 3.00
N LYS A 125 2.82 51.50 2.66
CA LYS A 125 2.14 50.22 2.93
C LYS A 125 2.79 49.06 2.19
N GLN A 126 3.13 49.24 0.92
CA GLN A 126 3.83 48.20 0.14
C GLN A 126 5.22 47.92 0.72
N ALA A 127 6.00 48.95 1.06
CA ALA A 127 7.31 48.79 1.65
C ALA A 127 7.29 48.05 3.02
N SER A 128 6.23 48.25 3.82
CA SER A 128 6.03 47.49 5.06
C SER A 128 5.75 46.02 4.79
N LYS A 129 4.85 45.72 3.84
CA LYS A 129 4.54 44.34 3.44
C LYS A 129 5.76 43.63 2.88
N ASP A 130 6.49 44.27 1.97
CA ASP A 130 7.73 43.71 1.39
C ASP A 130 8.83 43.51 2.46
N ALA A 131 8.86 44.33 3.51
CA ALA A 131 9.79 44.15 4.64
C ALA A 131 9.39 42.97 5.53
N GLU A 132 8.10 42.80 5.80
CA GLU A 132 7.55 41.66 6.55
C GLU A 132 7.73 40.34 5.79
N GLU A 133 7.41 40.32 4.49
CA GLU A 133 7.61 39.16 3.63
C GLU A 133 9.09 38.77 3.51
N ARG A 134 10.01 39.74 3.40
CA ARG A 134 11.45 39.44 3.41
C ARG A 134 11.90 38.82 4.73
N ARG A 135 11.43 39.32 5.87
CA ARG A 135 11.72 38.75 7.19
C ARG A 135 11.13 37.35 7.34
N ALA A 136 9.90 37.13 6.87
CA ALA A 136 9.25 35.83 6.89
C ALA A 136 10.00 34.81 6.02
N ASN A 137 10.38 35.18 4.80
CA ASN A 137 11.17 34.34 3.91
C ASN A 137 12.55 33.99 4.48
N GLU A 138 13.22 34.94 5.14
CA GLU A 138 14.48 34.67 5.81
C GLU A 138 14.32 33.69 6.99
N LEU A 139 13.25 33.84 7.78
CA LEU A 139 12.92 32.94 8.88
C LEU A 139 12.61 31.52 8.37
N ILE A 140 11.84 31.39 7.30
CA ILE A 140 11.55 30.11 6.65
C ILE A 140 12.85 29.46 6.17
N ARG A 141 13.75 30.21 5.52
CA ARG A 141 15.05 29.68 5.06
C ARG A 141 15.90 29.17 6.21
N ARG A 142 15.96 29.94 7.31
CA ARG A 142 16.74 29.56 8.50
C ARG A 142 16.14 28.33 9.18
N LYS A 143 14.82 28.28 9.32
CA LYS A 143 14.11 27.16 9.93
C LYS A 143 14.26 25.89 9.09
N ALA A 144 14.07 25.97 7.77
CA ALA A 144 14.28 24.84 6.86
C ALA A 144 15.70 24.26 6.95
N GLY A 145 16.72 25.12 7.11
CA GLY A 145 18.09 24.67 7.36
C GLY A 145 18.27 23.95 8.69
N GLN A 146 17.66 24.44 9.77
CA GLN A 146 17.69 23.80 11.08
C GLN A 146 16.92 22.48 11.08
N ASP A 147 15.73 22.45 10.50
CA ASP A 147 14.87 21.28 10.38
C ASP A 147 15.57 20.18 9.57
N ALA A 148 16.29 20.54 8.49
CA ALA A 148 17.08 19.59 7.71
C ALA A 148 18.24 18.96 8.50
N VAL A 149 18.88 19.73 9.38
CA VAL A 149 19.95 19.21 10.26
C VAL A 149 19.36 18.32 11.35
N GLN A 150 18.26 18.75 11.99
CA GLN A 150 17.56 17.97 13.02
C GLN A 150 17.01 16.65 12.45
N ALA A 151 16.41 16.68 11.27
CA ALA A 151 15.90 15.47 10.61
C ALA A 151 17.01 14.46 10.31
N ARG A 152 18.20 14.92 9.89
CA ARG A 152 19.37 14.05 9.68
C ARG A 152 19.86 13.44 11.00
N GLU A 153 19.96 14.24 12.06
CA GLU A 153 20.40 13.76 13.37
C GLU A 153 19.40 12.76 13.99
N GLU A 154 18.10 13.00 13.83
CA GLU A 154 17.05 12.11 14.30
C GLU A 154 17.04 10.78 13.54
N LEU A 155 17.23 10.82 12.22
CA LEU A 155 17.35 9.61 11.40
C LEU A 155 18.57 8.79 11.83
N GLU A 156 19.74 9.43 12.00
CA GLU A 156 20.96 8.74 12.48
C GLU A 156 20.78 8.17 13.90
N LYS A 157 20.11 8.87 14.80
CA LYS A 157 19.77 8.35 16.14
C LYS A 157 18.85 7.13 16.04
N LYS A 158 17.82 7.19 15.20
CA LYS A 158 16.86 6.10 15.02
C LYS A 158 17.53 4.86 14.42
N GLU A 159 18.43 5.02 13.46
CA GLU A 159 19.23 3.93 12.92
C GLU A 159 20.14 3.30 13.97
N ARG A 160 20.86 4.11 14.76
CA ARG A 160 21.70 3.60 15.86
C ARG A 160 20.91 2.84 16.91
N ILE A 161 19.71 3.32 17.27
CA ILE A 161 18.83 2.61 18.22
C ILE A 161 18.37 1.28 17.61
N LYS A 162 17.92 1.28 16.35
CA LYS A 162 17.47 0.07 15.66
C LYS A 162 18.59 -0.97 15.53
N ASP A 163 19.81 -0.54 15.26
CA ASP A 163 20.97 -1.42 15.19
C ASP A 163 21.36 -1.98 16.56
N ALA A 164 21.31 -1.17 17.62
CA ALA A 164 21.54 -1.62 18.98
C ALA A 164 20.47 -2.61 19.45
N GLU A 165 19.21 -2.39 19.10
CA GLU A 165 18.09 -3.29 19.40
C GLU A 165 18.22 -4.60 18.63
N ARG A 166 18.52 -4.55 17.33
CA ARG A 166 18.78 -5.75 16.51
C ARG A 166 19.89 -6.59 17.13
N LYS A 167 21.01 -5.96 17.51
CA LYS A 167 22.13 -6.66 18.15
C LYS A 167 21.78 -7.23 19.53
N ARG A 168 20.89 -6.59 20.30
CA ARG A 168 20.38 -7.15 21.57
C ARG A 168 19.47 -8.34 21.33
N ARG A 169 18.58 -8.24 20.35
CA ARG A 169 17.65 -9.30 19.96
C ARG A 169 18.38 -10.53 19.43
N GLU A 170 19.33 -10.35 18.51
CA GLU A 170 20.18 -11.44 18.00
C GLU A 170 20.91 -12.15 19.14
N LYS A 171 21.49 -11.41 20.10
CA LYS A 171 22.13 -12.01 21.28
C LYS A 171 21.15 -12.81 22.15
N GLN A 172 19.93 -12.31 22.35
CA GLN A 172 18.90 -13.00 23.13
C GLN A 172 18.42 -14.27 22.43
N GLU A 173 18.21 -14.21 21.12
CA GLU A 173 17.84 -15.36 20.29
C GLU A 173 18.95 -16.42 20.28
N ASP A 174 20.22 -16.02 20.22
CA ASP A 174 21.37 -16.91 20.32
C ASP A 174 21.45 -17.62 21.68
N ILE A 175 21.23 -16.89 22.77
CA ILE A 175 21.19 -17.45 24.13
C ILE A 175 20.01 -18.42 24.25
N ALA A 176 18.83 -18.04 23.75
CA ALA A 176 17.64 -18.88 23.78
C ALA A 176 17.82 -20.15 22.94
N ALA A 177 18.44 -20.06 21.77
CA ALA A 177 18.75 -21.20 20.91
C ALA A 177 19.72 -22.16 21.60
N LYS A 178 20.80 -21.64 22.21
CA LYS A 178 21.74 -22.45 23.01
C LYS A 178 21.05 -23.11 24.20
N ALA A 179 20.16 -22.41 24.89
CA ALA A 179 19.38 -22.97 26.00
C ALA A 179 18.44 -24.09 25.51
N ARG A 180 17.79 -23.91 24.36
CA ARG A 180 16.91 -24.92 23.75
C ARG A 180 17.67 -26.19 23.37
N VAL A 181 18.84 -26.06 22.75
CA VAL A 181 19.70 -27.20 22.41
C VAL A 181 20.18 -27.91 23.69
N LYS A 182 20.58 -27.14 24.70
CA LYS A 182 21.01 -27.71 25.99
C LYS A 182 19.87 -28.49 26.66
N ALA A 183 18.64 -27.96 26.63
CA ALA A 183 17.47 -28.65 27.17
C ALA A 183 17.16 -29.95 26.42
N GLN A 184 17.25 -29.95 25.08
CA GLN A 184 17.07 -31.17 24.27
C GLN A 184 18.13 -32.24 24.57
N ILE A 185 19.39 -31.82 24.78
CA ILE A 185 20.47 -32.75 25.16
C ILE A 185 20.21 -33.31 26.57
N GLU A 186 19.73 -32.50 27.50
CA GLU A 186 19.40 -32.95 28.85
C GLU A 186 18.23 -33.94 28.84
N GLU A 187 17.20 -33.69 28.02
CA GLU A 187 16.07 -34.60 27.83
C GLU A 187 16.50 -35.93 27.19
N ASP A 188 17.32 -35.90 26.13
CA ASP A 188 17.86 -37.13 25.52
C ASP A 188 18.74 -37.90 26.51
N LYS A 189 19.53 -37.20 27.33
CA LYS A 189 20.36 -37.81 28.38
C LYS A 189 19.51 -38.45 29.47
N LYS A 190 18.44 -37.78 29.93
CA LYS A 190 17.48 -38.35 30.90
C LYS A 190 16.77 -39.56 30.32
N ARG A 191 16.22 -39.47 29.11
CA ARG A 191 15.57 -40.59 28.42
C ARG A 191 16.50 -41.79 28.25
N ARG A 192 17.76 -41.57 27.90
CA ARG A 192 18.77 -42.65 27.79
C ARG A 192 19.07 -43.26 29.16
N ALA A 193 19.22 -42.44 30.20
CA ALA A 193 19.45 -42.90 31.57
C ALA A 193 18.25 -43.69 32.12
N GLU A 194 17.02 -43.23 31.90
CA GLU A 194 15.78 -43.94 32.28
C GLU A 194 15.64 -45.27 31.54
N LYS A 195 15.94 -45.31 30.24
CA LYS A 195 15.91 -46.56 29.47
C LYS A 195 16.96 -47.55 29.99
N ALA A 196 18.19 -47.09 30.24
CA ALA A 196 19.24 -47.93 30.81
C ALA A 196 18.91 -48.41 32.22
N ALA A 197 18.32 -47.56 33.06
CA ALA A 197 17.85 -47.93 34.40
C ALA A 197 16.72 -48.96 34.33
N LYS A 198 15.75 -48.78 33.42
CA LYS A 198 14.66 -49.74 33.20
C LYS A 198 15.15 -51.09 32.69
N GLU A 199 16.12 -51.10 31.78
CA GLU A 199 16.74 -52.33 31.28
C GLU A 199 17.58 -53.04 32.36
N LYS A 200 18.30 -52.28 33.19
CA LYS A 200 19.03 -52.82 34.34
C LYS A 200 18.07 -53.42 35.38
N ALA A 201 16.98 -52.73 35.71
CA ALA A 201 15.95 -53.23 36.62
C ALA A 201 15.29 -54.52 36.08
N LEU A 202 15.01 -54.57 34.77
CA LEU A 202 14.48 -55.77 34.11
C LEU A 202 15.48 -56.94 34.14
N ARG A 203 16.79 -56.66 34.05
CA ARG A 203 17.86 -57.67 34.12
C ARG A 203 18.17 -58.16 35.54
N GLU A 204 18.05 -57.29 36.53
CA GLU A 204 18.23 -57.62 37.96
C GLU A 204 16.98 -58.27 38.58
N GLY A 205 15.92 -58.47 37.79
CA GLY A 205 14.76 -59.30 38.16
C GLY A 205 13.76 -58.61 39.08
N GLU A 206 13.73 -57.27 39.12
CA GLU A 206 12.66 -56.55 39.80
C GLU A 206 11.37 -56.56 38.95
N PRO A 207 10.19 -56.88 39.53
CA PRO A 207 8.98 -57.09 38.74
C PRO A 207 8.37 -55.76 38.28
N LEU A 208 8.32 -55.54 36.96
CA LEU A 208 7.44 -54.55 36.33
C LEU A 208 6.03 -55.14 36.16
N PRO A 209 4.95 -54.47 36.59
CA PRO A 209 3.60 -54.96 36.41
C PRO A 209 3.15 -54.80 34.95
N GLY A 210 2.65 -55.90 34.37
CA GLY A 210 1.82 -55.88 33.16
C GLY A 210 2.54 -56.23 31.86
N ALA A 211 2.76 -57.53 31.62
CA ALA A 211 3.01 -58.06 30.28
C ALA A 211 1.93 -59.10 29.97
N VAL A 212 1.12 -58.82 28.93
CA VAL A 212 0.25 -59.82 28.28
C VAL A 212 0.89 -60.18 26.94
N PRO A 213 0.89 -61.46 26.52
CA PRO A 213 1.35 -61.86 25.20
C PRO A 213 0.20 -61.83 24.20
N THR A 214 0.42 -61.29 23.01
CA THR A 214 -0.42 -61.60 21.84
C THR A 214 0.47 -62.09 20.71
N ASP A 215 0.21 -63.33 20.32
CA ASP A 215 0.81 -64.05 19.20
C ASP A 215 -0.13 -63.95 17.99
N GLY A 216 0.43 -63.82 16.79
CA GLY A 216 -0.31 -63.71 15.53
C GLY A 216 0.56 -63.21 14.36
N PRO A 217 0.61 -63.91 13.20
CA PRO A 217 1.54 -63.60 12.12
C PRO A 217 1.02 -62.47 11.21
N PRO A 218 1.86 -61.52 10.75
CA PRO A 218 1.42 -60.50 9.80
C PRO A 218 1.56 -61.00 8.35
N THR A 219 0.43 -61.18 7.67
CA THR A 219 0.36 -61.18 6.22
C THR A 219 0.69 -59.78 5.70
N LYS A 220 1.75 -59.67 4.91
CA LYS A 220 2.20 -58.43 4.28
C LYS A 220 1.23 -58.01 3.17
N SER A 221 0.26 -57.18 3.50
CA SER A 221 -0.32 -56.22 2.55
C SER A 221 0.33 -54.86 2.81
N SER A 222 0.85 -54.25 1.76
CA SER A 222 1.44 -52.92 1.77
C SER A 222 0.36 -51.87 2.03
N ALA A 223 -0.03 -51.74 3.30
CA ALA A 223 -0.85 -50.63 3.76
C ALA A 223 0.03 -49.38 3.84
N ILE A 224 -0.35 -48.37 3.06
CA ILE A 224 0.23 -47.01 3.11
C ILE A 224 0.11 -46.53 4.55
N GLN A 225 1.25 -46.36 5.22
CA GLN A 225 1.29 -45.88 6.60
C GLN A 225 0.72 -44.46 6.64
N ALA A 226 -0.47 -44.29 7.23
CA ALA A 226 -1.01 -42.97 7.54
C ALA A 226 -0.06 -42.31 8.56
N SER A 227 0.79 -41.40 8.09
CA SER A 227 1.68 -40.66 8.97
C SER A 227 0.90 -39.60 9.76
N THR A 228 1.39 -39.29 10.96
CA THR A 228 0.79 -38.30 11.88
C THR A 228 1.34 -36.89 11.66
N ALA A 229 2.05 -36.63 10.56
CA ALA A 229 2.61 -35.32 10.30
C ALA A 229 1.50 -34.31 9.95
N ASN A 230 1.61 -33.10 10.50
CA ASN A 230 0.64 -32.03 10.27
C ASN A 230 0.80 -31.36 8.90
N GLU A 231 1.93 -31.57 8.23
CA GLU A 231 2.29 -30.99 6.93
C GLU A 231 2.65 -32.10 5.94
N SER A 232 2.41 -31.84 4.65
CA SER A 232 2.80 -32.71 3.54
C SER A 232 3.66 -31.95 2.54
N ARG A 233 4.81 -32.54 2.19
CA ARG A 233 5.68 -32.07 1.11
C ARG A 233 5.32 -32.77 -0.20
N LEU A 234 4.86 -32.01 -1.17
CA LEU A 234 4.42 -32.55 -2.45
C LEU A 234 5.42 -32.18 -3.55
N ARG A 235 5.71 -33.15 -4.43
CA ARG A 235 6.36 -32.93 -5.71
C ARG A 235 5.40 -33.31 -6.82
N VAL A 236 4.90 -32.33 -7.56
CA VAL A 236 4.00 -32.53 -8.68
C VAL A 236 4.79 -32.37 -9.97
N ARG A 237 4.82 -33.38 -10.83
CA ARG A 237 5.34 -33.26 -12.20
C ARG A 237 4.19 -32.82 -13.09
N ALA A 238 4.12 -31.51 -13.38
CA ALA A 238 3.10 -30.92 -14.22
C ALA A 238 3.60 -30.71 -15.66
N PRO A 239 2.70 -30.53 -16.65
CA PRO A 239 3.08 -30.34 -18.05
C PRO A 239 3.95 -29.08 -18.27
N GLY A 240 3.77 -28.03 -17.46
CA GLY A 240 4.62 -26.82 -17.48
C GLY A 240 5.89 -26.92 -16.63
N GLY A 241 6.17 -28.08 -16.02
CA GLY A 241 7.38 -28.34 -15.23
C GLY A 241 7.11 -28.96 -13.87
N ALA A 242 8.17 -29.32 -13.15
CA ALA A 242 8.04 -29.86 -11.79
C ALA A 242 7.74 -28.73 -10.80
N TRP A 243 6.67 -28.89 -10.03
CA TRP A 243 6.29 -28.07 -8.90
C TRP A 243 6.62 -28.80 -7.59
N THR A 244 7.13 -28.06 -6.61
CA THR A 244 7.37 -28.59 -5.26
C THR A 244 6.85 -27.59 -4.25
N GLY A 245 6.01 -28.04 -3.33
CA GLY A 245 5.45 -27.20 -2.29
C GLY A 245 5.16 -27.97 -1.02
N THR A 246 4.98 -27.25 0.08
CA THR A 246 4.56 -27.81 1.36
C THR A 246 3.18 -27.26 1.67
N LEU A 247 2.24 -28.15 1.96
CA LEU A 247 0.84 -27.81 2.26
C LEU A 247 0.43 -28.49 3.57
N PRO A 248 -0.54 -27.94 4.32
CA PRO A 248 -1.05 -28.59 5.52
C PRO A 248 -1.74 -29.90 5.17
N SER A 249 -1.71 -30.87 6.08
CA SER A 249 -2.35 -32.19 5.91
C SER A 249 -3.87 -32.13 5.70
N THR A 250 -4.50 -31.02 6.11
CA THR A 250 -5.92 -30.71 5.92
C THR A 250 -6.25 -30.08 4.57
N ALA A 251 -5.24 -29.65 3.80
CA ALA A 251 -5.46 -29.12 2.45
C ALA A 251 -6.01 -30.22 1.54
N THR A 252 -6.73 -29.81 0.50
CA THR A 252 -7.31 -30.71 -0.51
C THR A 252 -6.40 -30.85 -1.73
N LEU A 253 -6.62 -31.86 -2.56
CA LEU A 253 -5.93 -31.97 -3.86
C LEU A 253 -6.27 -30.81 -4.81
N LEU A 254 -7.45 -30.19 -4.68
CA LEU A 254 -7.80 -28.96 -5.40
C LEU A 254 -6.90 -27.79 -5.01
N ASP A 255 -6.53 -27.66 -3.73
CA ASP A 255 -5.61 -26.61 -3.30
C ASP A 255 -4.22 -26.81 -3.90
N VAL A 256 -3.79 -28.07 -4.07
CA VAL A 256 -2.56 -28.40 -4.80
C VAL A 256 -2.66 -27.98 -6.27
N GLN A 257 -3.81 -28.23 -6.92
CA GLN A 257 -4.05 -27.79 -8.29
C GLN A 257 -3.95 -26.27 -8.42
N ASN A 258 -4.60 -25.54 -7.52
CA ASN A 258 -4.57 -24.09 -7.52
C ASN A 258 -3.15 -23.55 -7.30
N ALA A 259 -2.36 -24.18 -6.42
CA ALA A 259 -0.96 -23.80 -6.20
C ALA A 259 -0.08 -24.05 -7.44
N VAL A 260 -0.26 -25.19 -8.11
CA VAL A 260 0.48 -25.52 -9.35
C VAL A 260 0.11 -24.57 -10.50
N LEU A 261 -1.17 -24.19 -10.61
CA LEU A 261 -1.65 -23.23 -11.61
C LEU A 261 -1.17 -21.81 -11.32
N LYS A 262 -1.21 -21.39 -10.04
CA LYS A 262 -0.72 -20.08 -9.59
C LYS A 262 0.76 -19.88 -9.90
N ASP A 263 1.57 -20.94 -9.77
CA ASP A 263 3.00 -20.91 -10.10
C ASP A 263 3.30 -21.07 -11.60
N GLY A 264 2.26 -21.09 -12.45
CA GLY A 264 2.38 -21.21 -13.90
C GLY A 264 2.94 -22.56 -14.37
N LYS A 265 2.93 -23.59 -13.52
CA LYS A 265 3.44 -24.94 -13.84
C LYS A 265 2.39 -25.84 -14.46
N GLY A 266 1.12 -25.42 -14.47
CA GLY A 266 0.04 -26.15 -15.13
C GLY A 266 0.01 -26.08 -16.65
N GLY A 267 0.90 -25.29 -17.28
CA GLY A 267 0.82 -25.01 -18.73
C GLY A 267 -0.47 -24.28 -19.07
N ASP A 268 -1.06 -24.60 -20.23
CA ASP A 268 -2.33 -24.02 -20.70
C ASP A 268 -3.58 -24.75 -20.16
N ALA A 269 -3.44 -25.61 -19.15
CA ALA A 269 -4.53 -26.42 -18.64
C ALA A 269 -5.36 -25.68 -17.59
N THR A 270 -6.67 -25.55 -17.79
CA THR A 270 -7.61 -25.05 -16.78
C THR A 270 -7.80 -26.05 -15.63
N ARG A 271 -7.75 -27.35 -15.94
CA ARG A 271 -7.86 -28.43 -14.95
C ARG A 271 -6.72 -29.44 -15.08
N LEU A 272 -6.23 -29.91 -13.93
CA LEU A 272 -5.18 -30.93 -13.85
C LEU A 272 -5.75 -32.23 -13.26
N GLN A 273 -5.39 -33.35 -13.86
CA GLN A 273 -5.66 -34.68 -13.33
C GLN A 273 -4.39 -35.21 -12.65
N PHE A 274 -4.49 -35.61 -11.39
CA PHE A 274 -3.35 -36.13 -10.61
C PHE A 274 -3.30 -37.66 -10.64
N SER A 275 -2.09 -38.21 -10.64
CA SER A 275 -1.85 -39.63 -10.44
C SER A 275 -0.58 -39.90 -9.64
N THR A 276 -0.52 -40.99 -8.88
CA THR A 276 0.71 -41.49 -8.24
C THR A 276 1.44 -42.43 -9.19
N THR A 277 2.76 -42.59 -9.01
CA THR A 277 3.58 -43.50 -9.82
C THR A 277 3.57 -44.94 -9.29
N PHE A 278 3.62 -45.13 -7.97
CA PHE A 278 3.61 -46.46 -7.36
C PHE A 278 3.02 -46.46 -5.93
N PRO A 279 2.00 -47.30 -5.65
CA PRO A 279 1.12 -47.94 -6.63
C PRO A 279 0.43 -46.86 -7.47
N ARG A 280 0.26 -47.12 -8.77
CA ARG A 280 -0.32 -46.14 -9.69
C ARG A 280 -1.81 -45.97 -9.38
N HIS A 281 -2.20 -44.79 -8.93
CA HIS A 281 -3.57 -44.41 -8.62
C HIS A 281 -3.89 -43.11 -9.33
N ILE A 282 -5.02 -43.05 -10.04
CA ILE A 282 -5.48 -41.87 -10.76
C ILE A 282 -6.62 -41.27 -9.96
N PHE A 283 -6.45 -40.04 -9.47
CA PHE A 283 -7.44 -39.38 -8.63
C PHE A 283 -8.62 -38.86 -9.48
N THR A 284 -9.83 -39.22 -9.08
CA THR A 284 -11.09 -38.73 -9.69
C THR A 284 -11.48 -37.36 -9.15
N ALA A 285 -12.48 -36.71 -9.74
CA ALA A 285 -12.98 -35.40 -9.29
C ALA A 285 -13.45 -35.42 -7.82
N ASP A 286 -14.06 -36.51 -7.37
CA ASP A 286 -14.53 -36.66 -5.99
C ASP A 286 -13.36 -36.82 -5.01
N GLU A 287 -12.28 -37.47 -5.44
CA GLU A 287 -11.06 -37.61 -4.65
C GLU A 287 -10.25 -36.32 -4.61
N GLN A 288 -10.37 -35.45 -5.61
CA GLN A 288 -9.73 -34.13 -5.60
C GLN A 288 -10.25 -33.23 -4.46
N ALA A 289 -11.50 -33.45 -4.01
CA ALA A 289 -12.09 -32.74 -2.89
C ALA A 289 -11.67 -33.27 -1.51
N LYS A 290 -11.01 -34.44 -1.44
CA LYS A 290 -10.55 -35.05 -0.17
C LYS A 290 -9.25 -34.43 0.30
N SER A 291 -8.99 -34.52 1.61
CA SER A 291 -7.77 -34.01 2.21
C SER A 291 -6.54 -34.86 1.85
N LEU A 292 -5.36 -34.23 1.84
CA LEU A 292 -4.08 -34.92 1.59
C LEU A 292 -3.86 -36.08 2.59
N ARG A 293 -4.36 -35.94 3.81
CA ARG A 293 -4.32 -36.99 4.85
C ARG A 293 -5.18 -38.19 4.51
N GLU A 294 -6.41 -37.99 4.05
CA GLU A 294 -7.33 -39.06 3.65
C GLU A 294 -6.79 -39.86 2.46
N LEU A 295 -6.07 -39.19 1.57
CA LEU A 295 -5.48 -39.79 0.37
C LEU A 295 -4.10 -40.43 0.63
N GLY A 296 -3.61 -40.41 1.87
CA GLY A 296 -2.33 -41.00 2.24
C GLY A 296 -1.12 -40.28 1.63
N LEU A 297 -1.25 -39.00 1.27
CA LEU A 297 -0.20 -38.20 0.63
C LEU A 297 0.71 -37.51 1.66
N VAL A 298 0.72 -37.96 2.91
CA VAL A 298 1.44 -37.38 4.04
C VAL A 298 2.48 -38.40 4.53
N PRO A 299 3.74 -38.03 4.83
CA PRO A 299 4.29 -36.68 4.98
C PRO A 299 4.94 -36.14 3.70
N SER A 300 5.12 -36.98 2.70
CA SER A 300 5.73 -36.63 1.43
C SER A 300 5.12 -37.47 0.32
N ALA A 301 4.76 -36.86 -0.79
CA ALA A 301 4.23 -37.58 -1.94
C ALA A 301 4.75 -37.00 -3.27
N ALA A 302 4.92 -37.90 -4.24
CA ALA A 302 5.24 -37.55 -5.62
C ALA A 302 4.04 -37.86 -6.52
N LEU A 303 3.53 -36.84 -7.18
CA LEU A 303 2.37 -36.90 -8.07
C LEU A 303 2.79 -36.53 -9.49
N GLU A 304 2.19 -37.17 -10.48
CA GLU A 304 2.20 -36.73 -11.87
C GLU A 304 0.88 -36.03 -12.15
N SER A 305 0.93 -34.90 -12.84
CA SER A 305 -0.28 -34.24 -13.33
C SER A 305 -0.31 -34.19 -14.86
N ALA A 306 -1.49 -34.49 -15.40
CA ALA A 306 -1.79 -34.41 -16.83
C ALA A 306 -2.87 -33.35 -17.06
N LYS A 307 -2.89 -32.78 -18.27
CA LYS A 307 -3.98 -31.89 -18.70
C LYS A 307 -5.28 -32.68 -18.72
N SER A 308 -6.30 -32.19 -18.01
CA SER A 308 -7.68 -32.62 -18.18
C SER A 308 -8.38 -31.53 -18.96
N ASP A 309 -8.75 -31.82 -20.22
CA ASP A 309 -9.72 -31.00 -20.96
C ASP A 309 -11.14 -31.20 -20.43
#